data_AF-A0A0P9GDJ4-F1
#
_entry.id   AF-A0A0P9GDJ4-F1
#
_cell.length_a   1.000
_cell.length_b   1.000
_cell.length_c   1.000
_cell.angle_alpha   90.00
_cell.angle_beta   90.00
_cell.angle_gamma   90.00
#
_symmetry.space_group_name_H-M   'P 1'
#
loop_
_entity.id
_entity.type
_entity.pdbx_description
1 polymer ?
#
loop_
_entity_poly.entity_id
_entity_poly.type
_entity_poly.pdbx_seq_one_letter_code
_entity_poly.pdbx_strand_id
1 'polypeptide(L)' 'MTYYKTRDLFYVKYALGHRNINNTLIYVHLAEQLYPKSDEWTHGIAKTIDEACRLIDIGFEYATEMNGAKILRKRK' A
#
# COMPACT_ATOMS: atom_id res chain seq x y z
N MET A 1 -6.26 -2.77 -11.65
CA MET A 1 -6.37 -4.23 -11.84
C MET A 1 -5.32 -4.80 -12.79
N THR A 2 -5.11 -4.22 -13.99
CA THR A 2 -4.06 -4.67 -14.94
C THR A 2 -2.75 -3.88 -14.75
N TYR A 3 -2.83 -2.55 -14.71
CA TYR A 3 -1.69 -1.67 -14.44
C TYR A 3 -1.00 -1.97 -13.10
N TYR A 4 -1.77 -2.22 -12.04
CA TYR A 4 -1.23 -2.59 -10.73
C TYR A 4 -0.45 -3.91 -10.71
N LYS A 5 -0.76 -4.85 -11.61
CA LYS A 5 -0.11 -6.16 -11.68
C LYS A 5 1.13 -6.13 -12.58
N THR A 6 1.06 -5.45 -13.72
CA THR A 6 2.13 -5.47 -14.72
C THR A 6 3.02 -4.23 -14.67
N ARG A 7 2.52 -3.09 -14.15
CA ARG A 7 3.16 -1.76 -14.21
C ARG A 7 3.60 -1.31 -15.60
N ASP A 8 3.07 -1.95 -16.64
CA ASP A 8 3.40 -1.69 -18.04
C ASP A 8 2.25 -0.94 -18.73
N LEU A 9 2.53 0.28 -19.16
CA LEU A 9 1.57 1.18 -19.79
C LEU A 9 1.16 0.69 -21.19
N PHE A 10 2.07 0.09 -21.95
CA PHE A 10 1.78 -0.43 -23.29
C PHE A 10 0.92 -1.68 -23.19
N TYR A 11 1.26 -2.60 -22.29
CA TYR A 11 0.42 -3.76 -22.03
C TYR A 11 -1.02 -3.36 -21.68
N VAL A 12 -1.19 -2.36 -20.81
CA VAL A 12 -2.51 -1.84 -20.43
C VAL A 12 -3.20 -1.20 -21.63
N LYS A 13 -2.48 -0.45 -22.47
CA LYS A 13 -3.02 0.13 -23.71
C LYS A 13 -3.54 -0.97 -24.67
N TYR A 14 -2.79 -2.05 -24.87
CA TYR A 14 -3.23 -3.19 -25.69
C TYR A 14 -4.42 -3.91 -25.06
N ALA A 15 -4.36 -4.19 -23.76
CA ALA A 15 -5.43 -4.90 -23.04
C ALA A 15 -6.76 -4.13 -23.01
N LEU A 16 -6.71 -2.79 -22.92
CA LEU A 16 -7.90 -1.92 -22.95
C LEU A 16 -8.32 -1.53 -24.38
N GLY A 17 -7.57 -1.91 -25.41
CA GLY A 17 -7.85 -1.54 -26.80
C GLY A 17 -7.72 -0.03 -27.07
N HIS A 18 -6.97 0.70 -26.24
CA HIS A 18 -6.80 2.13 -26.39
C HIS A 18 -5.92 2.44 -27.62
N ARG A 19 -6.49 3.16 -28.60
CA ARG A 19 -5.73 3.64 -29.77
C ARG A 19 -4.74 4.73 -29.36
N ASN A 20 -5.16 5.67 -28.51
CA ASN A 20 -4.34 6.77 -27.99
C ASN A 20 -3.80 6.44 -26.59
N ILE A 21 -2.51 6.66 -26.37
CA ILE A 21 -1.85 6.45 -25.06
C ILE A 21 -2.35 7.41 -23.98
N ASN A 22 -2.82 8.60 -24.35
CA ASN A 22 -3.35 9.57 -23.39
C ASN A 22 -4.58 9.04 -22.65
N ASN A 23 -5.41 8.23 -23.33
CA ASN A 23 -6.56 7.58 -22.69
C ASN A 23 -6.10 6.56 -21.64
N THR A 24 -4.97 5.89 -21.87
CA THR A 24 -4.36 4.98 -20.90
C THR A 24 -3.80 5.74 -19.71
N LEU A 25 -3.20 6.91 -19.91
CA LEU A 25 -2.72 7.76 -18.81
C LEU A 25 -3.87 8.27 -17.94
N ILE A 26 -4.96 8.73 -18.54
CA ILE A 26 -6.18 9.12 -17.82
C ILE A 26 -6.74 7.94 -17.02
N TYR A 27 -6.82 6.76 -17.65
CA TYR A 27 -7.25 5.54 -16.98
C TYR A 27 -6.36 5.20 -15.77
N VAL A 28 -5.03 5.27 -15.91
CA VAL A 28 -4.08 5.00 -14.83
C VAL A 28 -4.28 5.99 -13.69
N HIS A 29 -4.40 7.28 -13.99
CA HIS A 29 -4.62 8.30 -12.97
C HIS A 29 -5.92 8.08 -12.19
N LEU A 30 -7.02 7.79 -12.89
CA LEU A 30 -8.30 7.47 -12.26
C LEU A 30 -8.20 6.18 -11.45
N ALA A 31 -7.50 5.16 -11.95
CA ALA A 31 -7.31 3.90 -11.23
C ALA A 31 -6.45 4.08 -9.97
N GLU A 32 -5.48 4.99 -9.97
CA GLU A 32 -4.70 5.35 -8.78
C GLU A 32 -5.52 6.07 -7.72
N GLN A 33 -6.46 6.92 -8.14
CA GLN A 33 -7.37 7.63 -7.23
C GLN A 33 -8.49 6.75 -6.69
N LEU A 34 -9.09 5.89 -7.52
CA LEU A 34 -10.20 5.01 -7.15
C LEU A 34 -9.75 3.81 -6.31
N TYR A 35 -8.51 3.36 -6.52
CA TYR A 35 -7.89 2.29 -5.75
C TYR A 35 -6.59 2.82 -5.17
N PRO A 36 -6.62 3.57 -4.05
CA PRO A 36 -5.40 3.84 -3.30
C PRO A 36 -4.72 2.51 -3.03
N LYS A 37 -3.38 2.45 -3.22
CA LYS A 37 -2.56 1.25 -3.01
C LYS A 37 -3.09 0.50 -1.79
N SER A 38 -3.68 -0.67 -2.05
CA SER A 38 -4.28 -1.56 -1.07
C SER A 38 -3.48 -1.50 0.22
N ASP A 39 -4.10 -0.99 1.30
CA ASP A 39 -3.47 -0.65 2.58
C ASP A 39 -2.20 -1.48 2.87
N GLU A 40 -1.04 -0.98 2.44
CA GLU A 40 0.24 -1.63 2.71
C GLU A 40 0.60 -1.31 4.16
N TRP A 41 0.07 -2.09 5.09
CA TRP A 41 0.40 -1.95 6.50
C TRP A 41 1.84 -2.39 6.73
N THR A 42 2.66 -1.50 7.29
CA THR A 42 3.95 -1.90 7.85
C THR A 42 3.71 -2.38 9.27
N HIS A 43 4.20 -3.57 9.62
CA HIS A 43 4.00 -4.19 10.93
C HIS A 43 5.31 -4.10 11.72
N GLY A 44 5.27 -3.53 12.92
CA GLY A 44 6.34 -3.54 13.90
C GLY A 44 6.01 -4.49 15.03
N ILE A 45 6.97 -5.28 15.49
CA ILE A 45 6.82 -6.16 16.66
C ILE A 45 7.74 -5.62 17.75
N ALA A 46 7.17 -5.27 18.90
CA ALA A 46 7.92 -4.86 20.09
C ALA A 46 7.83 -5.96 21.15
N LYS A 47 8.97 -6.37 21.69
CA LYS A 47 9.05 -7.28 22.85
C LYS A 47 9.34 -6.54 24.15
N THR A 48 9.87 -5.33 24.05
CA THR A 48 10.19 -4.47 25.20
C THR A 48 9.40 -3.16 25.15
N ILE A 49 9.25 -2.52 26.32
CA ILE A 49 8.54 -1.23 26.45
C ILE A 49 9.26 -0.13 25.67
N ASP A 50 10.60 -0.17 25.60
CA ASP A 50 11.41 0.81 24.88
C ASP A 50 11.18 0.74 23.35
N GLU A 51 11.13 -0.47 22.78
CA GLU A 51 10.78 -0.69 21.37
C GLU A 51 9.36 -0.23 21.06
N ALA A 52 8.41 -0.47 21.98
CA ALA A 52 7.03 -0.04 21.82
C ALA A 52 6.93 1.50 21.79
N CYS A 53 7.64 2.20 22.68
CA CYS A 53 7.66 3.67 22.68
C CYS A 53 8.26 4.22 21.38
N ARG A 54 9.39 3.67 20.91
CA ARG A 54 10.00 4.10 19.63
C ARG A 54 9.06 3.91 18.45
N LEU A 55 8.33 2.79 18.39
CA LEU A 55 7.38 2.54 17.32
C LEU A 55 6.16 3.47 17.39
N ILE A 56 5.69 3.83 18.59
CA ILE A 56 4.62 4.82 18.79
C ILE A 56 5.10 6.21 18.34
N ASP A 57 6.32 6.62 18.67
CA ASP A 57 6.89 7.92 18.26
C ASP A 57 7.04 8.04 16.74
N ILE A 58 7.32 6.92 16.05
CA ILE A 58 7.38 6.84 14.58
C ILE A 58 5.96 6.89 13.97
N GLY A 59 4.89 6.84 14.78
CA GLY A 59 3.51 6.92 14.35
C GLY A 59 2.89 5.56 13.98
N PHE A 60 3.33 4.47 14.61
CA PHE A 60 2.62 3.21 14.54
C PHE A 60 1.46 3.18 15.54
N GLU A 61 0.32 2.64 15.11
CA GLU A 61 -0.85 2.41 15.94
C GLU A 61 -0.84 1.00 16.53
N TYR A 62 -1.33 0.87 17.77
CA TYR A 62 -1.47 -0.42 18.43
C TYR A 62 -2.49 -1.30 17.69
N ALA A 63 -2.07 -2.51 17.30
CA ALA A 63 -2.92 -3.47 16.61
C ALA A 63 -3.39 -4.60 17.56
N THR A 64 -2.47 -5.41 18.08
CA THR A 64 -2.80 -6.50 19.00
C THR A 64 -1.59 -6.99 19.78
N GLU A 65 -1.82 -7.77 20.84
CA GLU A 65 -0.79 -8.45 21.62
C GLU A 65 -0.88 -9.96 21.40
N MET A 66 0.23 -10.60 21.07
CA MET A 66 0.29 -12.05 20.84
C MET A 66 1.56 -12.62 21.45
N ASN A 67 1.43 -13.61 22.35
CA ASN A 67 2.55 -14.26 23.06
C ASN A 67 3.52 -13.29 23.76
N GLY A 68 3.00 -12.25 24.41
CA GLY A 68 3.81 -11.26 25.14
C GLY A 68 4.57 -10.26 24.25
N ALA A 69 4.36 -10.29 22.93
CA ALA A 69 4.86 -9.27 22.01
C ALA A 69 3.71 -8.37 21.53
N LYS A 70 3.94 -7.04 21.54
CA LYS A 70 2.99 -6.04 21.03
C LYS A 70 3.21 -5.87 19.54
N ILE A 71 2.16 -6.04 18.75
CA ILE A 71 2.16 -5.82 17.31
C ILE A 71 1.55 -4.44 17.04
N LEU A 72 2.31 -3.63 16.32
CA LEU A 72 2.01 -2.25 15.97
C LEU A 72 1.91 -2.17 14.45
N ARG A 73 0.94 -1.42 13.91
CA ARG A 73 0.76 -1.25 12.47
C ARG A 73 0.79 0.22 12.11
N LYS A 74 1.44 0.57 10.99
CA LYS A 74 1.44 1.93 10.46
C LYS A 74 0.87 1.93 9.05
N ARG A 75 -0.04 2.86 8.77
CA ARG A 75 -0.48 3.17 7.40
C ARG A 75 0.67 3.79 6.64
N LYS A 76 0.92 3.28 5.43
CA LYS A 76 1.96 3.77 4.54
C LYS A 76 1.51 5.00 3.77
#